data_AF-A0A7W7DGB3-F1
#
_entry.id   AF-A0A7W7DGB3-F1
#
_cell.length_a   1.000
_cell.length_b   1.000
_cell.length_c   1.000
_cell.angle_alpha   90.00
_cell.angle_beta   90.00
_cell.angle_gamma   90.00
#
_symmetry.space_group_name_H-M   'P 1'
#
loop_
_entity.id
_entity.type
_entity.pdbx_description
1 polymer ?
#
loop_
_entity_poly.entity_id
_entity_poly.type
_entity_poly.pdbx_seq_one_letter_code
_entity_poly.pdbx_strand_id
1 'polypeptide(L)'
;MRILFVLHTGIQWEYLPQELGFASGMTCWRRLAAWNEAGVWDELHLVLLEKLRAAKKLDWSRPVIDSSHVRATRRGPKSGPSPVDRARPGSKHHVLTDGQGIPLAVSLTGGNRNDVTQLLPLLDKVPAVCRRWRSAGRVCAAGTARCPCPTPCLPEQRLKRH
;
A
#
# COMPACT_ATOMS: atom_id res chain seq x y z
N MET A 1 -19.29 2.83 8.20
CA MET A 1 -18.64 2.86 9.54
C MET A 1 -18.95 1.59 10.34
N ARG A 2 -18.59 0.39 9.87
CA ARG A 2 -18.91 -0.90 10.56
C ARG A 2 -17.73 -1.87 10.51
N ILE A 3 -17.15 -2.01 9.32
CA ILE A 3 -15.87 -2.70 9.09
C ILE A 3 -14.76 -2.08 9.95
N LEU A 4 -14.67 -0.75 10.00
CA LEU A 4 -13.66 -0.04 10.79
C LEU A 4 -13.75 -0.34 12.30
N PHE A 5 -14.96 -0.61 12.82
CA PHE A 5 -15.11 -0.96 14.23
C PHE A 5 -14.44 -2.29 14.53
N VAL A 6 -14.70 -3.33 13.72
CA VAL A 6 -14.06 -4.65 13.86
C VAL A 6 -12.54 -4.54 13.67
N LEU A 7 -12.09 -3.79 12.66
CA LEU A 7 -10.66 -3.61 12.41
C LEU A 7 -9.93 -2.84 13.52
N HIS A 8 -10.60 -1.89 14.18
CA HIS A 8 -10.03 -1.10 15.27
C HIS A 8 -9.99 -1.87 16.59
N THR A 9 -11.07 -2.60 16.91
CA THR A 9 -11.21 -3.34 18.17
C THR A 9 -10.57 -4.72 18.14
N GLY A 10 -10.38 -5.30 16.95
CA GLY A 10 -9.82 -6.64 16.79
C GLY A 10 -10.76 -7.77 17.20
N ILE A 11 -12.04 -7.49 17.47
CA ILE A 11 -13.01 -8.53 17.81
C ILE A 11 -13.22 -9.51 16.65
N GLN A 12 -13.59 -10.75 16.96
CA GLN A 12 -13.98 -11.70 15.93
C GLN A 12 -15.28 -11.24 15.26
N TRP A 13 -15.41 -11.50 13.96
CA TRP A 13 -16.58 -11.09 13.17
C TRP A 13 -17.90 -11.55 13.81
N GLU A 14 -17.95 -12.78 14.31
CA GLU A 14 -19.13 -13.37 14.94
C GLU A 14 -19.53 -12.71 16.26
N TYR A 15 -18.61 -12.02 16.93
CA TYR A 15 -18.85 -11.31 18.19
C TYR A 15 -19.19 -9.82 18.00
N LEU A 16 -19.50 -9.40 16.76
CA LEU A 16 -19.98 -8.05 16.52
C LEU A 16 -21.32 -7.82 17.25
N PRO A 17 -21.43 -6.86 18.19
CA PRO A 17 -22.65 -6.66 18.95
C PRO A 17 -23.81 -6.27 18.04
N GLN A 18 -24.88 -7.07 18.06
CA GLN A 18 -26.08 -6.81 17.24
C GLN A 18 -26.87 -5.61 17.74
N GLU A 19 -26.77 -5.31 19.04
CA GLU A 19 -27.39 -4.18 19.73
C GLU A 19 -26.99 -2.81 19.17
N LEU A 20 -25.84 -2.73 18.49
CA LEU A 20 -25.36 -1.51 17.83
C LEU A 20 -26.03 -1.27 16.45
N GLY A 21 -27.06 -2.04 16.11
CA GLY A 21 -27.76 -1.95 14.82
C GLY A 21 -26.91 -2.45 13.64
N PHE A 22 -25.88 -3.26 13.92
CA PHE A 22 -25.00 -3.80 12.89
C PHE A 22 -25.60 -5.06 12.25
N ALA A 23 -25.54 -5.12 10.92
CA ALA A 23 -25.73 -6.39 10.19
C ALA A 23 -24.70 -7.43 10.66
N SER A 24 -24.99 -8.71 10.45
CA SER A 24 -24.12 -9.81 10.87
C SER A 24 -22.65 -9.59 10.51
N GLY A 25 -21.73 -10.06 11.36
CA GLY A 25 -20.28 -9.99 11.11
C GLY A 25 -19.88 -10.52 9.74
N MET A 26 -20.53 -11.59 9.28
CA MET A 26 -20.30 -12.15 7.94
C MET A 26 -20.67 -11.20 6.80
N THR A 27 -21.68 -10.35 6.99
CA THR A 27 -22.02 -9.28 6.02
C THR A 27 -20.89 -8.25 5.97
N CYS A 28 -20.34 -7.87 7.12
CA CYS A 28 -19.19 -6.97 7.18
C CYS A 28 -17.95 -7.58 6.54
N TRP A 29 -17.69 -8.87 6.75
CA TRP A 29 -16.58 -9.59 6.13
C TRP A 29 -16.73 -9.65 4.60
N ARG A 30 -17.90 -10.00 4.07
CA ARG A 30 -18.16 -10.00 2.61
C ARG A 30 -17.97 -8.60 2.01
N ARG A 31 -18.42 -7.56 2.72
CA ARG A 31 -18.22 -6.17 2.30
C ARG A 31 -16.75 -5.77 2.33
N LEU A 32 -15.99 -6.20 3.34
CA LEU A 32 -14.54 -6.00 3.39
C LEU A 32 -13.84 -6.67 2.21
N ALA A 33 -14.22 -7.90 1.86
CA ALA A 33 -13.69 -8.59 0.69
C ALA A 33 -13.98 -7.82 -0.61
N ALA A 34 -15.22 -7.33 -0.77
CA ALA A 34 -15.60 -6.51 -1.92
C ALA A 34 -14.82 -5.18 -1.98
N TRP A 35 -14.54 -4.55 -0.82
CA TRP A 35 -13.69 -3.35 -0.77
C TRP A 35 -12.25 -3.64 -1.18
N ASN A 36 -11.72 -4.79 -0.76
CA ASN A 36 -10.40 -5.22 -1.14
C ASN A 36 -10.30 -5.48 -2.65
N GLU A 37 -11.31 -6.13 -3.24
CA GLU A 37 -11.38 -6.35 -4.68
C GLU A 37 -11.54 -5.04 -5.47
N ALA A 38 -12.31 -4.09 -4.93
CA ALA A 38 -12.50 -2.77 -5.52
C ALA A 38 -11.33 -1.79 -5.31
N GLY A 39 -10.25 -2.18 -4.62
CA GLY A 39 -9.09 -1.32 -4.41
C GLY A 39 -9.31 -0.16 -3.43
N VAL A 40 -10.38 -0.20 -2.61
CA VAL A 40 -10.76 0.90 -1.70
C VAL A 40 -9.63 1.26 -0.73
N TRP A 41 -8.83 0.28 -0.30
CA TRP A 41 -7.70 0.51 0.61
C TRP A 41 -6.58 1.31 -0.04
N ASP A 42 -6.30 1.06 -1.31
CA ASP A 42 -5.28 1.79 -2.07
C ASP A 42 -5.72 3.25 -2.27
N GLU A 43 -6.99 3.47 -2.63
CA GLU A 43 -7.56 4.83 -2.75
C GLU A 43 -7.56 5.58 -1.42
N LEU A 44 -7.97 4.92 -0.33
CA LEU A 44 -7.97 5.53 1.00
C LEU A 44 -6.55 5.92 1.43
N HIS A 45 -5.58 5.04 1.20
CA HIS A 45 -4.17 5.32 1.50
C HIS A 45 -3.65 6.54 0.74
N LEU A 46 -3.97 6.66 -0.55
CA LEU A 46 -3.64 7.82 -1.37
C LEU A 46 -4.25 9.12 -0.82
N VAL A 47 -5.55 9.12 -0.52
CA VAL A 47 -6.25 10.30 0.01
C VAL A 47 -5.66 10.74 1.35
N LEU A 48 -5.31 9.79 2.23
CA LEU A 48 -4.68 10.09 3.51
C LEU A 48 -3.29 10.70 3.32
N LEU A 49 -2.46 10.13 2.43
CA LEU A 49 -1.14 10.68 2.13
C LEU A 49 -1.23 12.09 1.51
N GLU A 50 -2.19 12.34 0.63
CA GLU A 50 -2.43 13.68 0.06
C GLU A 50 -2.83 14.70 1.12
N LYS A 51 -3.72 14.33 2.04
CA LYS A 51 -4.11 15.19 3.17
C LYS A 51 -2.92 15.49 4.10
N LEU A 52 -2.12 14.48 4.43
CA LEU A 52 -0.92 14.64 5.26
C LEU A 52 0.12 15.53 4.58
N ARG A 53 0.30 15.37 3.27
CA ARG A 53 1.16 16.25 2.47
C ARG A 53 0.66 17.69 2.48
N ALA A 54 -0.64 17.91 2.24
CA ALA A 54 -1.22 19.26 2.26
C ALA A 54 -1.04 19.94 3.62
N ALA A 55 -1.14 19.15 4.70
CA ALA A 55 -0.88 19.59 6.07
C ALA A 55 0.62 19.68 6.43
N LYS A 56 1.54 19.38 5.50
CA LYS A 56 3.00 19.33 5.73
C LYS A 56 3.43 18.42 6.90
N LYS A 57 2.71 17.30 7.09
CA LYS A 57 2.95 16.34 8.18
C LYS A 57 3.78 15.11 7.77
N LEU A 58 4.22 15.04 6.51
CA LEU A 58 5.08 13.94 6.03
C LEU A 58 6.55 14.31 6.20
N ASP A 59 7.29 13.47 6.90
CA ASP A 59 8.73 13.64 7.14
C ASP A 59 9.55 12.84 6.11
N TRP A 60 10.04 13.55 5.10
CA TRP A 60 10.84 12.98 4.02
C TRP A 60 12.33 12.87 4.34
N SER A 61 12.78 13.26 5.53
CA SER A 61 14.20 13.28 5.88
C SER A 61 14.79 11.86 5.98
N ARG A 62 14.00 10.90 6.45
CA ARG A 62 14.44 9.53 6.70
C ARG A 62 13.33 8.51 6.45
N PRO A 63 13.20 7.99 5.22
CA PRO A 63 12.34 6.84 5.00
C PRO A 63 12.96 5.59 5.64
N VAL A 64 12.14 4.78 6.31
CA VAL A 64 12.57 3.52 6.94
C VAL A 64 11.85 2.37 6.26
N ILE A 65 12.60 1.34 5.90
CA ILE A 65 12.06 0.08 5.38
C ILE A 65 12.27 -1.01 6.42
N ASP A 66 11.23 -1.81 6.63
CA ASP A 66 11.34 -3.02 7.42
C ASP A 66 10.42 -4.11 6.87
N SER A 67 10.67 -5.36 7.25
CA SER A 67 9.80 -6.48 6.90
C SER A 67 9.44 -7.35 8.09
N SER A 68 8.19 -7.80 8.12
CA SER A 68 7.68 -8.73 9.12
C SER A 68 7.25 -10.04 8.46
N HIS A 69 7.69 -11.16 9.03
CA HIS A 69 7.22 -12.50 8.66
C HIS A 69 5.88 -12.80 9.29
N VAL A 70 4.94 -13.29 8.49
CA VAL A 70 3.62 -13.74 8.94
C VAL A 70 3.38 -15.15 8.44
N ARG A 71 2.98 -16.04 9.35
CA ARG A 71 2.58 -17.40 8.99
C ARG A 71 1.33 -17.34 8.12
N ALA A 72 1.39 -17.97 6.96
CA ALA A 72 0.25 -18.10 6.07
C ALA A 72 -0.50 -19.39 6.42
N THR A 73 -1.59 -19.27 7.19
CA THR A 73 -2.44 -20.42 7.57
C THR A 73 -3.02 -21.13 6.34
N ARG A 74 -3.27 -20.37 5.26
CA ARG A 74 -3.67 -20.88 3.96
C ARG A 74 -2.65 -20.45 2.91
N ARG A 75 -2.23 -21.36 2.03
CA ARG A 75 -1.34 -21.05 0.90
C ARG A 75 -2.05 -20.09 -0.06
N GLY A 76 -1.32 -19.10 -0.54
CA GLY A 76 -1.77 -18.15 -1.55
C GLY A 76 -0.63 -17.73 -2.49
N PRO A 77 -0.93 -16.94 -3.53
CA PRO A 77 0.05 -16.56 -4.56
C PRO A 77 1.29 -15.84 -4.01
N LYS A 78 1.13 -15.18 -2.87
CA LYS A 78 2.20 -14.44 -2.17
C LYS A 78 2.70 -15.15 -0.91
N SER A 79 2.51 -16.46 -0.82
CA SER A 79 3.08 -17.31 0.24
C SER A 79 4.25 -18.12 -0.29
N GLY A 80 5.22 -18.43 0.56
CA GLY A 80 6.39 -19.23 0.24
C GLY A 80 6.92 -19.96 1.47
N PRO A 81 7.87 -20.91 1.31
CA PRO A 81 8.45 -21.63 2.43
C PRO A 81 9.19 -20.67 3.35
N SER A 82 8.84 -20.63 4.62
CA SER A 82 9.49 -19.75 5.58
C SER A 82 10.88 -20.28 5.97
N PRO A 83 11.95 -19.49 5.84
CA PRO A 83 13.28 -19.86 6.33
C PRO A 83 13.35 -19.90 7.86
N VAL A 84 12.40 -19.26 8.57
CA VAL A 84 12.39 -19.15 10.04
C VAL A 84 11.31 -20.01 10.71
N ASP A 85 10.50 -20.73 9.93
CA ASP A 85 9.43 -21.60 10.43
C ASP A 85 9.42 -22.95 9.70
N ARG A 86 10.57 -23.64 9.65
CA ARG A 86 10.71 -25.02 9.10
C ARG A 86 10.06 -25.20 7.72
N ALA A 87 10.24 -24.23 6.83
CA ALA A 87 9.63 -24.19 5.49
C ALA A 87 8.08 -24.23 5.47
N ARG A 88 7.41 -23.97 6.60
CA ARG A 88 5.95 -23.78 6.63
C ARG A 88 5.57 -22.56 5.77
N PRO A 89 4.36 -22.56 5.19
CA PRO A 89 3.91 -21.43 4.37
C PRO A 89 3.91 -20.14 5.18
N GLY A 90 4.60 -19.13 4.67
CA GLY A 90 4.68 -17.80 5.24
C GLY A 90 4.73 -16.73 4.16
N SER A 91 4.49 -15.51 4.58
CA SER A 91 4.60 -14.32 3.75
C SER A 91 5.38 -13.25 4.50
N LYS A 92 5.94 -12.28 3.78
CA LYS A 92 6.56 -11.10 4.34
C LYS A 92 5.78 -9.85 3.96
N HIS A 93 5.46 -9.05 4.98
CA HIS A 93 4.97 -7.68 4.83
C HIS A 93 6.15 -6.74 4.84
N HIS A 94 6.46 -6.15 3.70
CA HIS A 94 7.44 -5.07 3.58
C HIS A 94 6.71 -3.75 3.70
N VAL A 95 7.17 -2.90 4.60
CA VAL A 95 6.57 -1.59 4.85
C VAL A 95 7.65 -0.53 4.73
N LEU A 96 7.37 0.51 3.94
CA LEU A 96 8.15 1.72 3.90
C LEU A 96 7.39 2.80 4.65
N THR A 97 8.02 3.43 5.62
CA THR A 97 7.46 4.55 6.37
C THR A 97 8.25 5.83 6.13
N ASP A 98 7.63 6.96 6.45
CA ASP A 98 8.33 8.23 6.61
C ASP A 98 9.12 8.25 7.94
N GLY A 99 9.78 9.39 8.24
CA GLY A 99 10.57 9.56 9.46
C GLY A 99 9.76 9.50 10.76
N GLN A 100 8.44 9.66 10.69
CA GLN A 100 7.51 9.62 11.84
C GLN A 100 6.73 8.30 11.91
N GLY A 101 7.02 7.33 11.03
CA GLY A 101 6.34 6.03 10.99
C GLY A 101 5.05 6.00 10.16
N ILE A 102 4.73 7.04 9.38
CA ILE A 102 3.57 7.06 8.48
C ILE A 102 3.85 6.11 7.30
N PRO A 103 3.00 5.10 7.05
CA PRO A 103 3.21 4.18 5.94
C PRO A 103 3.12 4.88 4.58
N LEU A 104 4.20 4.83 3.80
CA LEU A 104 4.31 5.39 2.46
C LEU A 104 4.02 4.35 1.37
N ALA A 105 4.39 3.10 1.59
CA ALA A 105 4.11 1.98 0.69
C ALA A 105 4.15 0.65 1.46
N VAL A 106 3.36 -0.32 0.99
CA VAL A 106 3.33 -1.67 1.54
C VAL A 106 3.43 -2.69 0.41
N SER A 107 4.15 -3.78 0.62
CA SER A 107 4.20 -4.92 -0.30
C SER A 107 4.16 -6.25 0.43
N LEU A 108 3.49 -7.22 -0.18
CA LEU A 108 3.43 -8.60 0.28
C LEU A 108 4.23 -9.51 -0.65
N THR A 109 5.08 -10.36 -0.09
CA THR A 109 5.85 -11.37 -0.83
C THR A 109 5.87 -12.70 -0.09
N GLY A 110 6.31 -13.78 -0.74
CA GLY A 110 6.50 -15.07 -0.08
C GLY A 110 7.57 -15.01 1.01
N GLY A 111 7.42 -15.83 2.05
CA GLY A 111 8.32 -15.83 3.22
C GLY A 111 9.81 -16.04 2.88
N ASN A 112 10.11 -16.76 1.80
CA ASN A 112 11.47 -17.00 1.35
C ASN A 112 12.15 -15.81 0.65
N ARG A 113 11.46 -14.69 0.44
CA ARG A 113 12.06 -13.52 -0.24
C ARG A 113 12.97 -12.75 0.72
N ASN A 114 14.16 -12.37 0.24
CA ASN A 114 15.10 -11.54 1.00
C ASN A 114 14.71 -10.05 0.88
N ASP A 115 14.78 -9.33 1.98
CA ASP A 115 14.33 -7.93 2.11
C ASP A 115 15.18 -6.99 1.26
N VAL A 116 16.48 -7.31 1.08
CA VAL A 116 17.38 -6.55 0.20
C VAL A 116 16.85 -6.46 -1.22
N THR A 117 16.11 -7.48 -1.69
CA THR A 117 15.53 -7.52 -3.04
C THR A 117 14.24 -6.70 -3.15
N GLN A 118 13.65 -6.29 -2.03
CA GLN A 118 12.35 -5.62 -1.98
C GLN A 118 12.46 -4.11 -1.77
N LEU A 119 13.67 -3.59 -1.52
CA LEU A 119 13.90 -2.15 -1.37
C LEU A 119 13.45 -1.34 -2.60
N LEU A 120 14.03 -1.60 -3.78
CA LEU A 120 13.69 -0.85 -4.99
C LEU A 120 12.22 -1.06 -5.42
N PRO A 121 11.69 -2.30 -5.47
CA PRO A 121 10.27 -2.50 -5.77
C PRO A 121 9.30 -1.78 -4.82
N LEU A 122 9.67 -1.63 -3.54
CA LEU A 122 8.84 -0.92 -2.57
C LEU A 122 8.93 0.60 -2.73
N LEU A 123 10.11 1.13 -3.05
CA LEU A 123 10.30 2.55 -3.37
C LEU A 123 9.52 2.96 -4.62
N ASP A 124 9.51 2.13 -5.66
CA ASP A 124 8.76 2.41 -6.89
C ASP A 124 7.25 2.52 -6.67
N LYS A 125 6.74 1.85 -5.64
CA LYS A 125 5.33 1.89 -5.23
C LYS A 125 4.94 3.11 -4.42
N VAL A 126 5.90 3.90 -3.92
CA VAL A 126 5.56 5.14 -3.20
C VAL A 126 4.74 6.02 -4.13
N PRO A 127 3.50 6.39 -3.74
CA PRO A 127 2.64 7.22 -4.56
C PRO A 127 3.26 8.56 -4.92
N ALA A 128 2.77 9.20 -5.99
CA ALA A 128 3.31 10.47 -6.49
C ALA A 128 2.93 11.68 -5.60
N VAL A 129 2.78 11.42 -4.30
CA VAL A 129 2.58 12.40 -3.25
C VAL A 129 3.90 13.14 -2.99
N CYS A 130 5.05 12.53 -3.27
CA CYS A 130 6.32 13.23 -3.23
C CYS A 130 6.74 13.77 -4.61
N ARG A 131 6.81 15.09 -4.77
CA ARG A 131 7.39 15.74 -5.97
C ARG A 131 8.93 15.75 -5.97
N ARG A 132 9.59 15.49 -4.84
CA ARG A 132 11.05 15.65 -4.69
C ARG A 132 11.88 14.47 -5.21
N TRP A 133 11.29 13.28 -5.31
CA TRP A 133 12.00 12.06 -5.74
C TRP A 133 11.76 11.68 -7.20
N ARG A 134 10.73 12.24 -7.87
CA ARG A 134 10.43 11.97 -9.29
C ARG A 134 10.85 13.13 -10.19
N SER A 135 12.12 13.53 -10.14
CA SER A 135 12.73 14.37 -11.18
C SER A 135 13.56 13.58 -12.19
N ALA A 136 13.55 12.24 -12.13
CA ALA A 136 14.16 11.39 -13.16
C ALA A 136 13.13 10.46 -13.81
N GLY A 137 12.65 10.84 -15.00
CA GLY A 137 12.48 9.84 -16.07
C GLY A 137 11.14 9.12 -16.25
N ARG A 138 9.99 9.61 -15.76
CA ARG A 138 8.70 9.11 -16.28
C ARG A 138 8.17 10.03 -17.38
N VAL A 139 8.50 9.69 -18.63
CA VAL A 139 7.77 10.17 -19.81
C VAL A 139 6.38 9.55 -19.77
N CYS A 140 5.33 10.36 -19.84
CA CYS A 140 3.97 9.85 -19.94
C CYS A 140 3.78 9.23 -21.33
N ALA A 141 3.59 7.91 -21.41
CA ALA A 141 3.50 7.16 -22.66
C ALA A 141 2.16 7.32 -23.42
N ALA A 142 1.32 8.31 -23.09
CA ALA A 142 0.02 8.48 -23.70
C ALA A 142 -0.17 9.93 -24.17
N GLY A 143 -0.02 10.14 -25.48
CA GLY A 143 -0.43 11.36 -26.18
C GLY A 143 -1.95 11.48 -26.31
N THR A 144 -2.71 11.27 -25.23
CA THR A 144 -4.17 11.48 -25.22
C THR A 144 -4.61 12.31 -24.01
N ALA A 145 -5.59 13.17 -24.25
CA ALA A 145 -5.93 14.38 -23.50
C ALA A 145 -6.53 14.19 -22.08
N ARG A 146 -6.23 13.10 -21.37
CA ARG A 146 -6.60 12.93 -19.95
C ARG A 146 -5.43 12.36 -19.16
N CYS A 147 -4.41 13.19 -18.99
CA CYS A 147 -3.39 12.93 -17.99
C CYS A 147 -3.96 13.31 -16.61
N PRO A 148 -4.09 12.38 -15.65
CA PRO A 148 -4.72 12.67 -14.34
C PRO A 148 -3.82 13.50 -13.40
N CYS A 149 -2.68 14.00 -13.87
CA CYS A 149 -1.78 14.83 -13.06
C CYS A 149 -2.23 16.30 -13.06
N PRO A 150 -2.22 17.01 -11.91
CA PRO A 150 -2.66 18.40 -11.80
C PRO A 150 -1.62 19.43 -12.31
N THR A 151 -0.65 19.02 -13.13
CA THR A 151 0.40 19.92 -13.66
C THR A 151 0.46 19.81 -15.18
N PRO A 152 0.66 20.92 -15.93
CA PRO A 152 0.79 20.87 -17.38
C PRO A 152 1.94 19.95 -17.79
N CYS A 153 1.70 19.07 -18.76
CA CYS A 153 2.76 18.26 -19.35
C CYS A 153 3.74 19.20 -20.07
N LEU A 154 5.03 19.14 -19.74
CA LEU A 154 6.03 19.91 -20.50
C LEU A 154 6.07 19.36 -21.93
N PRO A 155 6.01 20.21 -22.96
CA PRO A 155 6.08 19.75 -24.34
C PRO A 155 7.44 19.09 -24.59
N GLU A 156 7.46 17.96 -25.29
CA GLU A 156 8.68 17.30 -25.77
C GLU A 156 9.52 18.32 -26.55
N GLN A 157 10.58 18.85 -25.92
CA GLN A 157 11.63 19.50 -26.68
C GLN A 157 12.41 18.40 -27.39
N ARG A 158 12.01 18.19 -28.65
CA ARG A 158 12.72 17.40 -29.65
C ARG A 158 14.19 17.82 -29.66
N LEU A 159 15.06 17.05 -29.00
CA LEU A 159 16.50 17.20 -29.14
C LEU A 159 16.83 16.96 -30.62
N LYS A 160 17.07 18.04 -31.36
CA LYS A 160 17.78 17.98 -32.63
C LYS A 160 19.20 17.55 -32.30
N ARG A 161 19.55 16.33 -32.68
CA ARG A 161 20.94 15.86 -32.72
C ARG A 161 21.66 16.70 -33.79
N HIS A 162 22.73 17.39 -33.39
CA HIS A 162 23.81 17.80 -34.27
C HIS A 162 24.85 16.68 -34.31
#